data_AF-A0A7V2B1V0-F1
#
_entry.id   AF-A0A7V2B1V0-F1
#
_cell.length_a   1.000
_cell.length_b   1.000
_cell.length_c   1.000
_cell.angle_alpha   90.00
_cell.angle_beta   90.00
_cell.angle_gamma   90.00
#
_symmetry.space_group_name_H-M   'P 1'
#
loop_
_entity.id
_entity.type
_entity.pdbx_description
1 polymer ?
#
loop_
_entity_poly.entity_id
_entity_poly.type
_entity_poly.pdbx_seq_one_letter_code
_entity_poly.pdbx_strand_id
1 'polypeptide(L)'
;MKETLRTIALIAHDGKKADMVAFAMQHKDLLARFELVGTGTTGKLLEEKVGLKVRRFLSGPLGGDVQIAARVVTGDIDAVFFFVDPLDKHPHDPDIQTLLRACNVHNVPLATNPATAHYILTSQALQSVETSPADESAS
;
A
#
# COMPACT_ATOMS: atom_id res chain seq x y z
N MET A 1 -18.13 -6.61 -17.84
CA MET A 1 -17.31 -6.96 -16.66
C MET A 1 -16.48 -5.73 -16.30
N LYS A 2 -16.53 -5.27 -15.04
CA LYS A 2 -15.62 -4.22 -14.57
C LYS A 2 -14.37 -4.94 -14.07
N GLU A 3 -13.25 -4.76 -14.76
CA GLU A 3 -11.97 -5.15 -14.16
C GLU A 3 -11.71 -4.21 -12.98
N THR A 4 -11.64 -4.79 -11.79
CA THR A 4 -11.28 -4.04 -10.58
C THR A 4 -9.77 -4.04 -10.50
N LEU A 5 -9.17 -2.85 -10.59
CA LEU A 5 -7.74 -2.72 -10.38
C LEU A 5 -7.42 -3.09 -8.93
N ARG A 6 -6.32 -3.82 -8.73
CA ARG A 6 -5.81 -4.09 -7.39
C ARG A 6 -5.33 -2.81 -6.71
N THR A 7 -5.40 -2.79 -5.40
CA THR A 7 -5.12 -1.62 -4.56
C THR A 7 -3.85 -1.81 -3.75
N ILE A 8 -2.93 -0.85 -3.84
CA ILE A 8 -1.68 -0.81 -3.07
C ILE A 8 -1.70 0.38 -2.10
N ALA A 9 -1.49 0.10 -0.81
CA ALA A 9 -1.27 1.13 0.20
C ALA A 9 0.21 1.54 0.28
N LEU A 10 0.49 2.84 0.24
CA LEU A 10 1.82 3.43 0.29
C LEU A 10 1.95 4.33 1.54
N ILE A 11 2.82 3.93 2.46
CA ILE A 11 3.05 4.58 3.76
C ILE A 11 4.56 4.70 3.98
N ALA A 12 5.02 5.80 4.57
CA ALA A 12 6.41 5.94 4.96
C ALA A 12 6.55 6.78 6.23
N HIS A 13 7.42 6.37 7.15
CA HIS A 13 7.88 7.24 8.23
C HIS A 13 8.59 8.47 7.66
N ASP A 14 8.70 9.54 8.45
CA ASP A 14 9.29 10.81 7.99
C ASP A 14 10.70 10.61 7.41
N GLY A 15 11.57 9.86 8.10
CA GLY A 15 12.91 9.50 7.63
C GLY A 15 12.94 8.62 6.37
N LYS A 16 11.81 8.05 5.94
CA LYS A 16 11.66 7.16 4.79
C LYS A 16 10.85 7.72 3.63
N LYS A 17 10.33 8.95 3.74
CA LYS A 17 9.57 9.57 2.65
C LYS A 17 10.40 9.82 1.40
N ALA A 18 11.69 10.14 1.54
CA ALA A 18 12.59 10.27 0.41
C ALA A 18 12.78 8.92 -0.32
N ASP A 19 12.99 7.84 0.44
CA ASP A 19 13.10 6.48 -0.09
C ASP A 19 11.81 6.06 -0.82
N MET A 20 10.63 6.38 -0.26
CA MET A 20 9.33 6.11 -0.89
C MET A 20 9.17 6.85 -2.22
N VAL A 21 9.54 8.13 -2.28
CA VAL A 21 9.49 8.91 -3.53
C VAL A 21 10.47 8.34 -4.56
N ALA A 22 11.69 7.97 -4.15
CA ALA A 22 12.68 7.38 -5.05
C ALA A 22 12.20 6.03 -5.61
N PHE A 23 11.67 5.16 -4.76
CA PHE A 23 11.06 3.89 -5.17
C PHE A 23 9.91 4.11 -6.16
N ALA A 24 9.01 5.05 -5.85
CA ALA A 24 7.87 5.34 -6.70
C ALA A 24 8.27 5.95 -8.06
N MET A 25 9.34 6.75 -8.11
CA MET A 25 9.92 7.23 -9.37
C MET A 25 10.45 6.08 -10.22
N GLN A 26 11.23 5.19 -9.61
CA GLN A 26 11.81 4.03 -10.29
C GLN A 26 10.73 3.08 -10.85
N HIS A 27 9.59 2.99 -10.16
CA HIS A 27 8.51 2.06 -10.48
C HIS A 27 7.22 2.72 -10.95
N LYS A 28 7.29 3.98 -11.41
CA LYS A 28 6.12 4.81 -11.73
C LYS A 28 5.14 4.11 -12.67
N ASP A 29 5.63 3.57 -13.77
CA ASP A 29 4.78 2.95 -14.80
C ASP A 29 4.07 1.70 -14.29
N LEU A 30 4.71 0.92 -13.41
CA LEU A 30 4.09 -0.25 -12.78
C LEU A 30 3.05 0.18 -11.74
N LEU A 31 3.41 1.11 -10.86
CA LEU A 31 2.50 1.62 -9.83
C LEU A 31 1.25 2.28 -10.43
N ALA A 32 1.37 2.93 -11.59
CA ALA A 32 0.24 3.54 -12.30
C ALA A 32 -0.82 2.53 -12.78
N ARG A 33 -0.54 1.22 -12.75
CA ARG A 33 -1.48 0.15 -13.11
C ARG A 33 -2.39 -0.28 -11.94
N PHE A 34 -2.18 0.26 -10.74
CA PHE A 34 -2.91 -0.08 -9.53
C PHE A 34 -3.74 1.11 -9.04
N GLU A 35 -4.76 0.84 -8.24
CA GLU A 35 -5.29 1.89 -7.36
C GLU A 35 -4.29 2.15 -6.24
N LEU A 36 -3.87 3.40 -6.09
CA LEU A 36 -2.91 3.76 -5.05
C LEU A 36 -3.62 4.50 -3.93
N VAL A 37 -3.38 4.07 -2.71
CA VAL A 37 -3.83 4.77 -1.50
C VAL A 37 -2.64 5.08 -0.61
N GLY A 38 -2.73 6.10 0.24
CA GLY A 38 -1.64 6.41 1.16
C GLY A 38 -2.03 7.40 2.24
N THR A 39 -1.22 7.48 3.29
CA THR A 39 -1.43 8.47 4.36
C THR A 39 -1.13 9.89 3.88
N GLY A 40 -1.71 10.89 4.53
CA GLY A 40 -1.78 12.28 4.03
C GLY A 40 -0.47 12.82 3.45
N THR A 41 0.60 12.86 4.23
CA THR A 41 1.90 13.42 3.80
C THR A 41 2.56 12.56 2.72
N THR A 42 2.50 11.24 2.84
CA THR A 42 3.11 10.31 1.86
C THR A 42 2.41 10.44 0.51
N GLY A 43 1.08 10.35 0.49
CA GLY A 43 0.30 10.46 -0.75
C GLY A 43 0.47 11.80 -1.42
N LYS A 44 0.48 12.91 -0.65
CA LYS A 44 0.74 14.25 -1.20
C LYS A 44 2.11 14.33 -1.90
N LEU A 45 3.17 13.79 -1.28
CA LEU A 45 4.51 13.79 -1.89
C LEU A 45 4.57 12.98 -3.20
N LEU A 46 3.85 11.86 -3.26
CA LEU A 46 3.78 11.03 -4.46
C LEU A 46 3.03 11.73 -5.60
N GLU A 47 1.95 12.44 -5.30
CA GLU A 47 1.24 13.28 -6.27
C GLU A 47 2.13 14.41 -6.79
N GLU A 48 2.75 15.19 -5.90
CA GLU A 48 3.51 16.39 -6.26
C GLU A 48 4.83 16.08 -6.95
N LYS A 49 5.56 15.06 -6.47
CA LYS A 49 6.91 14.76 -6.97
C LYS A 49 6.89 13.75 -8.11
N VAL A 50 6.07 12.70 -8.01
CA VAL A 50 6.08 11.57 -8.96
C VAL A 50 5.01 11.72 -10.03
N GLY A 51 3.90 12.41 -9.72
CA GLY A 51 2.74 12.53 -10.59
C GLY A 51 1.85 11.28 -10.58
N LEU A 52 1.88 10.50 -9.49
CA LEU A 52 0.97 9.37 -9.29
C LEU A 52 -0.35 9.87 -8.68
N LYS A 53 -1.49 9.33 -9.12
CA LYS A 53 -2.78 9.60 -8.50
C LYS A 53 -2.93 8.73 -7.25
N VAL A 54 -2.99 9.34 -6.07
CA VAL A 54 -3.07 8.62 -4.79
C VAL A 54 -4.29 9.05 -3.99
N ARG A 55 -5.17 8.12 -3.62
CA ARG A 55 -6.24 8.41 -2.66
C ARG A 55 -5.62 8.61 -1.28
N ARG A 56 -5.72 9.83 -0.76
CA ARG A 56 -5.14 10.19 0.54
C ARG A 56 -6.08 9.92 1.70
N PHE A 57 -5.54 9.30 2.73
CA PHE A 57 -6.15 9.18 4.06
C PHE A 57 -5.56 10.23 5.02
N LEU A 58 -5.96 10.18 6.29
CA LEU A 58 -5.36 11.02 7.32
C LEU A 58 -3.84 10.76 7.40
N SER A 59 -3.10 11.65 8.04
CA SER A 59 -1.71 11.37 8.40
C SER A 59 -1.66 10.22 9.40
N GLY A 60 -0.57 9.44 9.40
CA GLY A 60 -0.36 8.34 10.35
C GLY A 60 -0.68 8.72 11.81
N PRO A 61 -0.07 9.80 12.36
CA PRO A 61 -0.33 10.26 13.73
C PRO A 61 -1.78 10.67 14.05
N LEU A 62 -2.62 10.87 13.04
CA LEU A 62 -4.04 11.19 13.19
C LEU A 62 -4.95 9.98 12.90
N GLY A 63 -4.39 8.77 12.85
CA GLY A 63 -5.12 7.53 12.60
C GLY A 63 -5.18 7.10 11.13
N GLY A 64 -4.36 7.68 10.25
CA GLY A 64 -4.28 7.26 8.85
C GLY A 64 -3.88 5.79 8.68
N ASP A 65 -2.99 5.30 9.55
CA ASP A 65 -2.53 3.91 9.52
C ASP A 65 -3.65 2.95 9.93
N VAL A 66 -4.49 3.34 10.90
CA VAL A 66 -5.69 2.61 11.30
C VAL A 66 -6.73 2.58 10.18
N GLN A 67 -6.89 3.67 9.42
CA GLN A 67 -7.77 3.70 8.25
C GLN A 67 -7.33 2.71 7.16
N ILE A 68 -6.03 2.49 7.01
CA ILE A 68 -5.49 1.50 6.07
C ILE A 68 -5.63 0.08 6.64
N ALA A 69 -5.32 -0.13 7.92
CA ALA A 69 -5.49 -1.43 8.58
C ALA A 69 -6.96 -1.92 8.53
N ALA A 70 -7.92 -1.02 8.75
CA ALA A 70 -9.34 -1.34 8.60
C ALA A 70 -9.68 -1.81 7.16
N ARG A 71 -9.02 -1.24 6.16
CA ARG A 71 -9.23 -1.59 4.74
C ARG A 71 -8.57 -2.91 4.34
N VAL A 72 -7.44 -3.25 4.98
CA VAL A 72 -6.88 -4.60 4.90
C VAL A 72 -7.90 -5.62 5.42
N VAL A 73 -8.55 -5.33 6.55
CA VAL A 73 -9.56 -6.22 7.15
C VAL A 73 -10.80 -6.38 6.26
N THR A 74 -11.24 -5.32 5.57
CA THR A 74 -12.41 -5.36 4.67
C THR A 74 -12.11 -5.90 3.27
N GLY A 75 -10.85 -6.23 2.97
CA GLY A 75 -10.45 -6.75 1.66
C GLY A 75 -10.29 -5.69 0.57
N ASP A 76 -10.15 -4.41 0.95
CA ASP A 76 -10.00 -3.28 0.02
C ASP A 76 -8.53 -3.00 -0.34
N ILE A 77 -7.56 -3.77 0.20
CA ILE A 77 -6.12 -3.59 -0.01
C ILE A 77 -5.49 -4.95 -0.36
N ASP A 78 -4.83 -5.00 -1.51
CA ASP A 78 -4.16 -6.20 -2.03
C ASP A 78 -2.67 -6.28 -1.64
N ALA A 79 -2.05 -5.13 -1.34
CA ALA A 79 -0.69 -5.06 -0.83
C ALA A 79 -0.42 -3.77 -0.03
N VAL A 80 0.47 -3.85 0.94
CA VAL A 80 0.89 -2.71 1.76
C VAL A 80 2.40 -2.51 1.63
N PHE A 81 2.83 -1.33 1.19
CA PHE A 81 4.22 -0.89 1.25
C PHE A 81 4.35 0.18 2.32
N PHE A 82 4.87 -0.22 3.47
CA PHE A 82 5.10 0.66 4.61
C PHE A 82 6.60 0.79 4.89
N PHE A 83 7.25 1.84 4.37
CA PHE A 83 8.68 2.04 4.63
C PHE A 83 8.90 2.56 6.06
N VAL A 84 9.33 1.64 6.91
CA VAL A 84 9.59 1.87 8.33
C VAL A 84 11.02 2.38 8.50
N ASP A 85 11.18 3.42 9.31
CA ASP A 85 12.50 3.84 9.80
C ASP A 85 12.87 3.02 11.04
N PRO A 86 13.87 2.12 10.98
CA PRO A 86 14.22 1.23 12.09
C PRO A 86 15.07 1.92 13.17
N LEU A 87 15.56 3.15 12.94
CA LEU A 87 16.51 3.82 13.84
C LEU A 87 15.88 4.96 14.65
N ASP A 88 14.66 5.37 14.31
CA ASP A 88 13.95 6.46 14.97
C ASP A 88 12.81 5.94 15.86
N LYS A 89 12.44 6.73 16.88
CA LYS A 89 11.31 6.41 17.76
C LYS A 89 10.03 7.00 17.18
N HIS A 90 9.04 6.17 16.90
CA HIS A 90 7.77 6.64 16.35
C HIS A 90 6.72 6.65 17.45
N PRO A 91 6.15 7.82 17.82
CA PRO A 91 5.05 7.90 18.79
C PRO A 91 3.81 7.08 18.40
N HIS A 92 3.75 6.66 17.14
CA HIS A 92 2.72 5.82 16.52
C HIS A 92 3.20 4.37 16.28
N ASP A 93 4.24 3.89 16.97
CA ASP A 93 4.69 2.49 16.93
C ASP A 93 3.57 1.44 17.16
N PRO A 94 2.56 1.67 18.04
CA PRO A 94 1.41 0.76 18.18
C PRO A 94 0.62 0.56 16.88
N ASP A 95 0.63 1.56 15.99
CA ASP A 95 -0.13 1.53 14.74
C ASP A 95 0.55 0.64 13.69
N ILE A 96 1.89 0.57 13.70
CA ILE A 96 2.68 -0.36 12.85
C ILE A 96 2.32 -1.80 13.19
N GLN A 97 2.25 -2.13 14.48
CA GLN A 97 1.90 -3.47 14.95
C GLN A 97 0.46 -3.83 14.59
N THR A 98 -0.46 -2.85 14.64
CA THR A 98 -1.85 -3.05 14.23
C THR A 98 -1.95 -3.39 12.75
N LEU A 99 -1.25 -2.64 11.90
CA LEU A 99 -1.24 -2.88 10.46
C LEU A 99 -0.55 -4.20 10.09
N LEU A 100 0.57 -4.53 10.73
CA LEU A 100 1.26 -5.82 10.57
C LEU A 100 0.33 -6.98 10.95
N ARG A 101 -0.35 -6.88 12.09
CA ARG A 101 -1.33 -7.88 12.53
C ARG A 101 -2.45 -8.05 11.52
N ALA A 102 -3.03 -6.95 11.03
CA ALA A 102 -4.09 -6.99 10.02
C ALA A 102 -3.61 -7.71 8.75
N CYS A 103 -2.43 -7.37 8.25
CA CYS A 103 -1.85 -8.02 7.06
C CYS A 103 -1.64 -9.52 7.27
N ASN A 104 -1.07 -9.92 8.41
CA ASN A 104 -0.81 -11.34 8.70
C ASN A 104 -2.09 -12.15 8.88
N VAL A 105 -3.12 -11.61 9.55
CA VAL A 105 -4.40 -12.31 9.76
C VAL A 105 -5.15 -12.50 8.44
N HIS A 106 -5.09 -11.51 7.54
CA HIS A 106 -5.81 -11.52 6.26
C HIS A 106 -4.95 -11.98 5.08
N ASN A 107 -3.73 -12.47 5.34
CA ASN A 107 -2.78 -12.93 4.33
C ASN A 107 -2.49 -11.90 3.22
N VAL A 108 -2.41 -10.62 3.59
CA VAL A 108 -2.09 -9.51 2.67
C VAL A 108 -0.57 -9.25 2.69
N PRO A 109 0.11 -9.22 1.52
CA PRO A 109 1.52 -8.91 1.43
C PRO A 109 1.88 -7.55 2.04
N LEU A 110 2.89 -7.53 2.92
CA LEU A 110 3.42 -6.33 3.54
C LEU A 110 4.93 -6.20 3.25
N ALA A 111 5.33 -5.08 2.65
CA ALA A 111 6.73 -4.69 2.54
C ALA A 111 7.05 -3.59 3.54
N THR A 112 8.04 -3.84 4.39
CA THR A 112 8.53 -2.84 5.36
C THR A 112 9.72 -2.01 4.86
N ASN A 113 10.21 -2.32 3.66
CA ASN A 113 11.39 -1.71 3.04
C ASN A 113 11.30 -1.78 1.49
N PRO A 114 12.12 -1.00 0.75
CA PRO A 114 12.08 -0.95 -0.71
C PRO A 114 12.38 -2.28 -1.41
N ALA A 115 13.29 -3.10 -0.87
CA ALA A 115 13.67 -4.36 -1.51
C ALA A 115 12.49 -5.35 -1.51
N THR A 116 11.80 -5.50 -0.38
CA THR A 116 10.58 -6.33 -0.31
C THR A 116 9.48 -5.78 -1.20
N ALA A 117 9.29 -4.46 -1.25
CA ALA A 117 8.29 -3.83 -2.11
C ALA A 117 8.55 -4.10 -3.59
N HIS A 118 9.82 -4.08 -4.01
CA HIS A 118 10.23 -4.42 -5.37
C HIS A 118 9.83 -5.86 -5.75
N TYR A 119 10.15 -6.84 -4.92
CA TYR A 119 9.79 -8.23 -5.17
C TYR A 119 8.27 -8.44 -5.24
N ILE A 120 7.51 -7.80 -4.35
CA ILE A 120 6.05 -7.87 -4.37
C ILE A 120 5.48 -7.21 -5.64
N LEU A 121 5.92 -5.99 -5.97
CA LEU A 121 5.42 -5.23 -7.12
C LEU A 121 5.71 -5.92 -8.46
N THR A 122 6.87 -6.57 -8.58
CA THR A 122 7.29 -7.27 -9.79
C THR A 122 6.71 -8.68 -9.91
N SER A 123 6.04 -9.19 -8.87
CA SER A 123 5.42 -10.51 -8.87
C SER A 123 4.28 -10.58 -9.88
N GLN A 124 4.30 -11.61 -10.73
CA GLN A 124 3.18 -11.92 -11.63
C GLN A 124 1.88 -12.12 -10.85
N ALA A 125 1.97 -12.72 -9.66
CA ALA A 125 0.79 -12.97 -8.82
C ALA A 125 0.10 -11.69 -8.38
N LEU A 126 0.82 -10.56 -8.22
CA LEU A 126 0.23 -9.24 -7.92
C LEU A 126 -0.20 -8.48 -9.19
N GLN A 127 0.40 -8.79 -10.33
CA GLN A 127 0.06 -8.14 -11.61
C GLN A 127 -1.09 -8.81 -12.37
N SER A 128 -1.43 -10.06 -12.07
CA SER A 128 -2.57 -10.77 -12.68
C SER A 128 -3.89 -10.26 -12.11
N VAL A 129 -4.84 -9.84 -12.96
CA VAL A 129 -6.21 -9.58 -12.50
C VAL A 129 -6.86 -10.92 -12.20
N GLU A 130 -7.37 -11.13 -10.98
CA GLU A 130 -8.17 -12.32 -10.71
C GLU A 130 -9.48 -12.22 -11.49
N THR A 131 -9.65 -13.09 -12.48
CA THR A 131 -10.95 -13.35 -13.08
C THR A 131 -11.77 -14.15 -12.08
N SER A 132 -12.70 -13.52 -11.38
CA SER A 132 -13.63 -14.23 -10.49
C SER A 132 -14.45 -15.26 -11.29
N PRO A 133 -14.55 -16.53 -10.85
CA PRO A 133 -15.36 -17.56 -11.52
C PRO A 133 -16.88 -17.42 -11.31
N ALA A 134 -17.38 -16.22 -10.98
CA ALA A 134 -18.78 -15.99 -10.69
C ALA A 134 -19.63 -15.82 -11.98
N ASP A 135 -19.84 -16.92 -12.72
CA ASP A 135 -21.07 -17.13 -13.52
C ASP A 135 -21.36 -18.60 -13.93
N GLU A 136 -20.63 -19.61 -13.45
CA GLU A 136 -20.89 -21.01 -13.83
C GLU A 136 -22.00 -21.72 -13.02
N SER A 137 -22.75 -21.03 -12.16
CA SER A 137 -23.86 -21.63 -11.39
C SER A 137 -25.26 -21.26 -11.87
N ALA A 138 -25.40 -20.83 -13.12
CA ALA A 138 -26.70 -20.69 -13.79
C ALA A 138 -26.82 -21.67 -14.96
N SER A 139 -27.03 -22.95 -14.65
CA SER A 139 -27.59 -23.96 -15.57
C SER A 139 -28.29 -25.05 -14.78
#